data_AF-A0A2V9TD45-F1
#
_entry.id   AF-A0A2V9TD45-F1
#
_cell.length_a   1.000
_cell.length_b   1.000
_cell.length_c   1.000
_cell.angle_alpha   90.00
_cell.angle_beta   90.00
_cell.angle_gamma   90.00
#
_symmetry.space_group_name_H-M   'P 1'
#
loop_
_entity.id
_entity.type
_entity.pdbx_description
1 polymer ?
#
loop_
_entity_poly.entity_id
_entity_poly.type
_entity_poly.pdbx_seq_one_letter_code
_entity_poly.pdbx_strand_id
1 'polypeptide(L)'
;MRPSPSKIQPNSPPLFSASSWKSAASSSMAGSTRVTPSWPAFPLQNQPLVLASYQSKPLIEDVRVINKVSQNLHAEILLRLLGREKGTAGTVEGGLEVLRGFLNQAGVPADHYAFYDGSGLSRQNLVTPHAVVQLLRYADSEPWGTSFRDTLPVGGVDGSLSDRFKNVAEQGHIYAKTGSLGGVKSLSGYATTEHGDRIAFSILSNNFNLPNKRVTDTIDAILEAIVEDGPPRRK
;
A
#
# COMPACT_ATOMS: atom_id res chain seq x y z
N MET A 1 35.70 -30.66 3.25
CA MET A 1 34.60 -30.36 2.30
C MET A 1 33.54 -29.54 3.03
N ARG A 2 33.34 -28.26 2.68
CA ARG A 2 32.22 -27.47 3.20
C ARG A 2 30.93 -27.98 2.54
N PRO A 3 29.82 -28.16 3.27
CA PRO A 3 28.55 -28.48 2.63
C PRO A 3 28.10 -27.25 1.83
N SER A 4 27.77 -27.48 0.56
CA SER A 4 27.18 -26.47 -0.32
C SER A 4 25.85 -26.00 0.29
N PRO A 5 25.57 -24.68 0.34
CA PRO A 5 24.25 -24.21 0.72
C PRO A 5 23.25 -24.75 -0.30
N SER A 6 22.28 -25.51 0.17
CA SER A 6 21.13 -25.91 -0.62
C SER A 6 20.46 -24.63 -1.11
N LYS A 7 20.32 -24.50 -2.44
CA LYS A 7 19.50 -23.46 -3.07
C LYS A 7 18.04 -23.73 -2.67
N ILE A 8 17.62 -23.28 -1.49
CA ILE A 8 16.21 -23.18 -1.14
C ILE A 8 15.65 -22.15 -2.12
N GLN A 9 14.86 -22.62 -3.09
CA GLN A 9 14.26 -21.74 -4.07
C GLN A 9 13.27 -20.78 -3.39
N PRO A 10 13.14 -19.53 -3.87
CA PRO A 10 12.25 -18.51 -3.30
C PRO A 10 10.74 -18.84 -3.39
N ASN A 11 10.37 -20.01 -3.89
CA ASN A 11 8.98 -20.41 -4.18
C ASN A 11 8.13 -20.70 -2.92
N SER A 12 8.67 -20.48 -1.72
CA SER A 12 7.94 -20.60 -0.46
C SER A 12 8.48 -19.62 0.58
N PRO A 13 7.98 -18.38 0.62
CA PRO A 13 8.42 -17.36 1.58
C PRO A 13 8.41 -17.82 3.05
N PRO A 14 7.40 -18.58 3.54
CA PRO A 14 7.42 -19.09 4.92
C PRO A 14 8.60 -20.03 5.20
N LEU A 15 8.92 -20.92 4.26
CA LEU A 15 10.05 -21.85 4.39
C LEU A 15 11.39 -21.11 4.33
N PHE A 16 11.48 -20.10 3.46
CA PHE A 16 12.64 -19.22 3.41
C PHE A 16 12.84 -18.50 4.76
N SER A 17 11.81 -17.87 5.31
CA SER A 17 11.87 -17.23 6.62
C SER A 17 12.26 -18.21 7.73
N ALA A 18 11.64 -19.39 7.80
CA ALA A 18 11.97 -20.41 8.79
C ALA A 18 13.45 -20.84 8.71
N SER A 19 13.99 -20.95 7.49
CA SER A 19 15.40 -21.28 7.28
C SER A 19 16.34 -20.17 7.78
N SER A 20 15.99 -18.90 7.56
CA SER A 20 16.76 -17.75 8.06
C SER A 20 16.76 -17.69 9.59
N TRP A 21 15.62 -17.95 10.23
CA TRP A 21 15.52 -18.05 11.70
C TRP A 21 16.40 -19.17 12.26
N LYS A 22 16.40 -20.35 11.63
CA LYS A 22 17.25 -21.48 12.03
C LYS A 22 18.73 -21.12 11.94
N SER A 23 19.15 -20.43 10.87
CA SER A 23 20.53 -19.96 10.74
C SER A 23 20.89 -18.95 11.82
N ALA A 24 20.04 -17.96 12.08
CA ALA A 24 20.28 -16.94 13.11
C ALA A 24 20.38 -17.54 14.52
N ALA A 25 19.50 -18.46 14.88
CA ALA A 25 19.52 -19.15 16.17
C ALA A 25 20.76 -20.04 16.34
N SER A 26 21.20 -20.72 15.27
CA SER A 26 22.41 -21.56 15.32
C SER A 26 23.68 -20.72 15.48
N SER A 27 23.72 -19.50 14.94
CA SER A 27 24.84 -18.58 15.09
C SER A 27 24.91 -17.89 16.47
N SER A 28 23.78 -17.75 17.18
CA SER A 28 23.74 -17.16 18.52
C SER A 28 23.95 -18.18 19.65
N MET A 29 23.73 -19.47 19.42
CA MET A 29 23.94 -20.54 20.40
C MET A 29 25.40 -21.05 20.47
N ALA A 30 26.40 -20.20 20.21
CA ALA A 30 27.81 -20.51 20.42
C ALA A 30 28.15 -20.55 21.94
N GLY A 31 27.54 -21.48 22.66
CA GLY A 31 27.77 -21.74 24.07
C GLY A 31 27.35 -23.18 24.38
N SER A 32 28.33 -24.08 24.46
CA SER A 32 28.11 -25.46 24.90
C SER A 32 27.63 -25.46 26.36
N THR A 33 26.32 -25.53 26.57
CA THR A 33 25.73 -25.92 27.86
C THR A 33 25.40 -27.41 27.81
N ARG A 34 26.24 -28.22 28.47
CA ARG A 34 25.94 -29.62 28.74
C ARG A 34 24.88 -29.64 29.85
N VAL A 35 23.61 -29.76 29.47
CA VAL A 35 22.50 -29.97 30.42
C VAL A 35 22.51 -31.43 30.83
N THR A 36 22.78 -31.72 32.10
CA THR A 36 22.48 -33.01 32.72
C THR A 36 20.97 -33.08 32.99
N PRO A 37 20.23 -34.10 32.51
CA PRO A 37 18.79 -34.14 32.69
C PRO A 37 18.46 -34.69 34.07
N SER A 38 18.08 -33.81 34.99
CA SER A 38 17.19 -34.18 36.09
C SER A 38 16.18 -33.05 36.29
N TRP A 39 15.25 -32.94 35.35
CA TRP A 39 14.05 -32.13 35.53
C TRP A 39 12.96 -33.06 36.06
N PRO A 40 12.27 -32.74 37.16
CA PRO A 40 11.02 -33.40 37.47
C PRO A 40 10.06 -33.17 36.30
N ALA A 41 9.34 -34.21 35.89
CA ALA A 41 8.36 -34.13 34.83
C ALA A 41 7.22 -33.20 35.29
N PHE A 42 7.29 -31.93 34.94
CA PHE A 42 6.13 -31.05 35.01
C PHE A 42 5.17 -31.49 33.91
N PRO A 43 3.88 -31.72 34.21
CA PRO A 43 2.90 -31.93 33.16
C PRO A 43 2.96 -30.70 32.25
N LEU A 44 3.21 -30.93 30.96
CA LEU A 44 3.13 -29.87 29.96
C LEU A 44 1.70 -29.34 30.00
N GLN A 45 1.49 -28.21 30.69
CA GLN A 45 0.34 -27.38 30.37
C GLN A 45 0.48 -27.08 28.88
N ASN A 46 -0.52 -27.46 28.09
CA ASN A 46 -0.56 -27.30 26.62
C ASN A 46 -0.47 -25.83 26.15
N GLN A 47 -0.03 -24.91 26.99
CA GLN A 47 0.26 -23.54 26.63
C GLN A 47 1.71 -23.43 26.15
N PRO A 48 1.93 -23.06 24.89
CA PRO A 48 3.29 -22.86 24.39
C PRO A 48 3.96 -21.73 25.19
N LEU A 49 5.15 -21.99 25.72
CA LEU A 49 5.98 -20.96 26.34
C LEU A 49 6.50 -20.01 25.24
N VAL A 50 6.14 -18.73 25.30
CA VAL A 50 6.61 -17.71 24.36
C VAL A 50 8.06 -17.36 24.68
N LEU A 51 8.99 -17.75 23.81
CA LEU A 51 10.42 -17.52 23.98
C LEU A 51 10.89 -16.16 23.46
N ALA A 52 10.18 -15.61 22.46
CA ALA A 52 10.48 -14.32 21.85
C ALA A 52 9.22 -13.74 21.20
N SER A 53 9.15 -12.42 21.12
CA SER A 53 8.13 -11.70 20.35
C SER A 53 8.79 -10.56 19.58
N TYR A 54 8.19 -10.21 18.44
CA TYR A 54 8.61 -9.08 17.63
C TYR A 54 7.38 -8.26 17.28
N GLN A 55 7.42 -6.97 17.61
CA GLN A 55 6.40 -6.02 17.22
C GLN A 55 6.88 -5.26 15.98
N SER A 56 6.03 -5.24 14.94
CA SER A 56 6.34 -4.52 13.71
C SER A 56 6.30 -3.01 13.91
N LYS A 57 6.75 -2.27 12.89
CA LYS A 57 6.43 -0.84 12.78
C LYS A 57 4.90 -0.62 12.76
N PRO A 58 4.44 0.58 13.14
CA PRO A 58 3.02 0.94 13.05
C PRO A 58 2.48 0.82 11.62
N LEU A 59 1.18 0.58 11.48
CA LEU A 59 0.50 0.41 10.19
C LEU A 59 0.80 1.54 9.19
N ILE A 60 0.89 2.79 9.66
CA ILE A 60 1.11 3.94 8.78
C ILE A 60 2.45 3.87 8.03
N GLU A 61 3.47 3.22 8.61
CA GLU A 61 4.75 3.02 7.95
C GLU A 61 4.64 1.99 6.81
N ASP A 62 3.77 0.99 6.97
CA ASP A 62 3.47 0.02 5.92
C ASP A 62 2.67 0.67 4.77
N VAL A 63 1.68 1.51 5.11
CA VAL A 63 0.93 2.32 4.14
C VAL A 63 1.85 3.28 3.38
N ARG A 64 2.85 3.87 4.06
CA ARG A 64 3.90 4.68 3.41
C ARG A 64 4.70 3.87 2.39
N VAL A 65 5.11 2.64 2.72
CA VAL A 65 5.78 1.76 1.76
C VAL A 65 4.85 1.44 0.58
N ILE A 66 3.60 1.05 0.84
CA ILE A 66 2.61 0.78 -0.21
C ILE A 66 2.48 1.97 -1.16
N ASN A 67 2.31 3.18 -0.63
CA ASN A 67 2.01 4.35 -1.45
C ASN A 67 3.24 4.92 -2.16
N LYS A 68 4.37 5.10 -1.46
CA LYS A 68 5.58 5.73 -2.03
C LYS A 68 6.22 4.90 -3.15
N VAL A 69 6.33 3.58 -2.93
CA VAL A 69 7.02 2.67 -3.88
C VAL A 69 6.07 1.69 -4.57
N SER A 70 4.75 1.82 -4.38
CA SER A 70 3.74 0.99 -5.03
C SER A 70 3.91 -0.51 -4.77
N GLN A 71 4.16 -0.90 -3.52
CA GLN A 71 4.46 -2.28 -3.15
C GLN A 71 3.21 -3.19 -3.13
N ASN A 72 3.06 -4.00 -4.17
CA ASN A 72 1.90 -4.87 -4.36
C ASN A 72 1.76 -5.93 -3.25
N LEU A 73 2.85 -6.58 -2.86
CA LEU A 73 2.79 -7.63 -1.83
C LEU A 73 2.29 -7.08 -0.49
N HIS A 74 2.70 -5.86 -0.13
CA HIS A 74 2.24 -5.22 1.10
C HIS A 74 0.73 -4.93 1.04
N ALA A 75 0.22 -4.41 -0.09
CA ALA A 75 -1.21 -4.20 -0.28
C ALA A 75 -2.02 -5.50 -0.21
N GLU A 76 -1.52 -6.59 -0.80
CA GLU A 76 -2.13 -7.91 -0.74
C GLU A 76 -2.19 -8.51 0.67
N ILE A 77 -1.13 -8.31 1.45
CA ILE A 77 -1.07 -8.76 2.85
C ILE A 77 -2.00 -7.90 3.71
N LEU A 78 -2.02 -6.58 3.50
CA LEU A 78 -2.90 -5.67 4.23
C LEU A 78 -4.38 -6.01 4.01
N LEU A 79 -4.77 -6.33 2.77
CA LEU A 79 -6.14 -6.77 2.47
C LEU A 79 -6.51 -8.05 3.22
N ARG A 80 -5.63 -9.06 3.23
CA ARG A 80 -5.86 -10.31 3.98
C ARG A 80 -5.87 -10.08 5.49
N LEU A 81 -5.02 -9.18 5.98
CA LEU A 81 -5.00 -8.81 7.40
C LEU A 81 -6.30 -8.13 7.81
N LEU A 82 -6.85 -7.23 6.99
CA LEU A 82 -8.18 -6.66 7.18
C LEU A 82 -9.25 -7.75 7.30
N GLY A 83 -9.24 -8.73 6.40
CA GLY A 83 -10.15 -9.87 6.46
C GLY A 83 -10.02 -10.69 7.75
N ARG A 84 -8.79 -10.89 8.22
CA ARG A 84 -8.51 -11.60 9.49
C ARG A 84 -8.99 -10.82 10.71
N GLU A 85 -8.74 -9.52 10.76
CA GLU A 85 -8.94 -8.70 11.96
C GLU A 85 -10.37 -8.15 12.08
N LYS A 86 -11.07 -7.97 10.95
CA LYS A 86 -12.39 -7.33 10.88
C LYS A 86 -13.43 -8.13 10.11
N GLY A 87 -13.00 -9.10 9.31
CA GLY A 87 -13.88 -9.97 8.55
C GLY A 87 -14.01 -11.36 9.17
N THR A 88 -14.25 -12.33 8.30
CA THR A 88 -14.48 -13.74 8.68
C THR A 88 -13.23 -14.59 8.59
N ALA A 89 -12.25 -14.21 7.74
CA ALA A 89 -11.03 -14.96 7.51
C ALA A 89 -9.92 -14.09 6.89
N GLY A 90 -8.67 -14.51 7.10
CA GLY A 90 -7.48 -13.90 6.50
C GLY A 90 -7.29 -14.18 5.01
N THR A 91 -8.33 -13.98 4.20
CA THR A 91 -8.36 -14.24 2.76
C THR A 91 -8.62 -12.95 1.97
N VAL A 92 -8.48 -13.02 0.65
CA VAL A 92 -8.80 -11.89 -0.24
C VAL A 92 -10.28 -11.55 -0.11
N GLU A 93 -11.14 -12.57 -0.15
CA GLU A 93 -12.59 -12.44 -0.10
C GLU A 93 -13.04 -11.78 1.21
N GLY A 94 -12.49 -12.23 2.34
CA GLY A 94 -12.77 -11.62 3.65
C GLY A 94 -12.28 -10.17 3.73
N GLY A 95 -11.13 -9.85 3.13
CA GLY A 95 -10.65 -8.47 3.02
C GLY A 95 -11.54 -7.59 2.16
N LEU A 96 -11.99 -8.10 1.00
CA LEU A 96 -12.88 -7.39 0.07
C LEU A 96 -14.29 -7.18 0.65
N GLU A 97 -14.76 -8.07 1.53
CA GLU A 97 -15.99 -7.89 2.27
C GLU A 97 -15.90 -6.67 3.21
N VAL A 98 -14.83 -6.61 4.02
CA VAL A 98 -14.56 -5.47 4.92
C VAL A 98 -14.41 -4.18 4.12
N LEU A 99 -13.68 -4.22 3.01
CA LEU A 99 -13.47 -3.07 2.13
C LEU A 99 -14.80 -2.52 1.57
N ARG A 100 -15.72 -3.39 1.16
CA ARG A 100 -17.05 -2.98 0.68
C ARG A 100 -17.85 -2.23 1.74
N GLY A 101 -17.83 -2.71 2.99
CA GLY A 101 -18.46 -2.03 4.12
C GLY A 101 -17.88 -0.63 4.34
N PHE A 102 -16.55 -0.51 4.31
CA PHE A 102 -15.85 0.77 4.43
C PHE A 102 -16.18 1.74 3.28
N LEU A 103 -16.19 1.27 2.03
CA LEU A 103 -16.52 2.11 0.88
C LEU A 103 -17.96 2.62 0.92
N ASN A 104 -18.90 1.79 1.41
CA ASN A 104 -20.27 2.22 1.66
C ASN A 104 -20.33 3.31 2.74
N GLN A 105 -19.58 3.17 3.83
CA GLN A 105 -19.45 4.22 4.86
C GLN A 105 -18.86 5.52 4.28
N ALA A 106 -17.90 5.42 3.37
CA ALA A 106 -17.31 6.55 2.67
C ALA A 106 -18.25 7.18 1.61
N GLY A 107 -19.46 6.64 1.42
CA GLY A 107 -20.44 7.12 0.46
C GLY A 107 -20.12 6.77 -1.00
N VAL A 108 -19.28 5.75 -1.24
CA VAL A 108 -18.96 5.27 -2.58
C VAL A 108 -20.03 4.26 -3.04
N PRO A 109 -20.75 4.53 -4.16
CA PRO A 109 -21.75 3.62 -4.68
C PRO A 109 -21.17 2.25 -5.07
N ALA A 110 -21.91 1.17 -4.79
CA ALA A 110 -21.45 -0.20 -5.01
C ALA A 110 -21.27 -0.56 -6.51
N ASP A 111 -21.96 0.14 -7.41
CA ASP A 111 -21.86 -0.01 -8.86
C ASP A 111 -20.71 0.81 -9.47
N HIS A 112 -20.00 1.60 -8.66
CA HIS A 112 -18.86 2.41 -9.11
C HIS A 112 -17.50 1.71 -8.95
N TYR A 113 -17.47 0.49 -8.41
CA TYR A 113 -16.24 -0.28 -8.24
C TYR A 113 -16.47 -1.78 -8.34
N ALA A 114 -15.42 -2.50 -8.74
CA ALA A 114 -15.30 -3.94 -8.62
C ALA A 114 -13.84 -4.25 -8.29
N PHE A 115 -13.57 -4.80 -7.11
CA PHE A 115 -12.22 -5.13 -6.67
C PHE A 115 -12.04 -6.64 -6.55
N TYR A 116 -10.88 -7.12 -7.01
CA TYR A 116 -10.48 -8.53 -7.04
C TYR A 116 -9.19 -8.79 -6.27
N ASP A 117 -8.43 -7.75 -5.96
CA ASP A 117 -7.20 -7.81 -5.21
C ASP A 117 -6.96 -6.49 -4.44
N GLY A 118 -5.89 -6.42 -3.66
CA GLY A 118 -5.55 -5.22 -2.88
C GLY A 118 -4.58 -4.29 -3.60
N SER A 119 -3.82 -4.82 -4.56
CA SER A 119 -2.71 -4.13 -5.21
C SER A 119 -3.09 -3.38 -6.49
N GLY A 120 -4.21 -3.74 -7.13
CA GLY A 120 -4.58 -3.19 -8.44
C GLY A 120 -3.95 -3.92 -9.62
N LEU A 121 -3.28 -5.06 -9.42
CA LEU A 121 -2.66 -5.84 -10.50
C LEU A 121 -3.68 -6.60 -11.35
N SER A 122 -4.79 -7.00 -10.76
CA SER A 122 -5.89 -7.65 -11.46
C SER A 122 -6.49 -6.69 -12.48
N ARG A 123 -6.51 -7.11 -13.74
CA ARG A 123 -7.18 -6.40 -14.84
C ARG A 123 -8.70 -6.37 -14.71
N GLN A 124 -9.25 -7.14 -13.77
CA GLN A 124 -10.68 -7.17 -13.47
C GLN A 124 -11.06 -6.07 -12.48
N ASN A 125 -10.08 -5.40 -11.85
CA ASN A 125 -10.36 -4.24 -11.01
C ASN A 125 -10.95 -3.10 -11.85
N LEU A 126 -12.09 -2.58 -11.41
CA LEU A 126 -12.77 -1.44 -12.00
C LEU A 126 -13.07 -0.42 -10.91
N VAL A 127 -12.88 0.86 -11.23
CA VAL A 127 -13.28 1.97 -10.36
C VAL A 127 -13.55 3.19 -11.24
N THR A 128 -14.56 3.99 -10.89
CA THR A 128 -14.82 5.26 -11.57
C THR A 128 -13.96 6.39 -10.96
N PRO A 129 -13.59 7.43 -11.74
CA PRO A 129 -12.93 8.60 -11.18
C PRO A 129 -13.73 9.25 -10.04
N HIS A 130 -15.05 9.24 -10.14
CA HIS A 130 -15.95 9.75 -9.10
C HIS A 130 -15.85 8.96 -7.79
N ALA A 131 -15.76 7.63 -7.85
CA ALA A 131 -15.54 6.82 -6.64
C ALA A 131 -14.21 7.14 -5.96
N VAL A 132 -13.13 7.32 -6.74
CA VAL A 132 -11.82 7.69 -6.20
C VAL A 132 -11.86 9.07 -5.55
N VAL A 133 -12.45 10.07 -6.22
CA VAL A 133 -12.60 11.43 -5.66
C VAL A 133 -13.48 11.43 -4.40
N GLN A 134 -14.57 10.67 -4.39
CA GLN A 134 -15.42 10.53 -3.20
C GLN A 134 -14.64 9.94 -2.02
N LEU A 135 -13.87 8.88 -2.26
CA LEU A 135 -13.02 8.27 -1.23
C LEU A 135 -11.94 9.24 -0.72
N LEU A 136 -11.29 10.00 -1.61
CA LEU A 136 -10.29 10.99 -1.23
C LEU A 136 -10.91 12.13 -0.40
N ARG A 137 -12.12 12.58 -0.74
CA ARG A 137 -12.85 13.59 0.05
C ARG A 137 -13.25 13.07 1.42
N TYR A 138 -13.73 11.83 1.49
CA TYR A 138 -14.02 11.16 2.75
C TYR A 138 -12.75 11.10 3.62
N ALA A 139 -11.65 10.59 3.08
CA ALA A 139 -10.38 10.50 3.78
C ALA A 139 -9.88 11.86 4.29
N ASP A 140 -9.99 12.94 3.51
CA ASP A 140 -9.54 14.28 3.94
C ASP A 140 -10.37 14.86 5.08
N SER A 141 -11.62 14.41 5.24
CA SER A 141 -12.50 14.81 6.35
C SER A 141 -12.28 14.03 7.66
N GLU A 142 -11.53 12.94 7.60
CA GLU A 142 -11.34 12.04 8.72
C GLU A 142 -10.12 12.42 9.58
N PRO A 143 -10.09 12.11 10.89
CA PRO A 143 -8.97 12.46 11.77
C PRO A 143 -7.62 11.89 11.32
N TRP A 144 -7.64 10.76 10.62
CA TRP A 144 -6.45 10.09 10.08
C TRP A 144 -6.07 10.59 8.67
N GLY A 145 -6.87 11.46 8.05
CA GLY A 145 -6.74 11.91 6.67
C GLY A 145 -5.40 12.54 6.34
N THR A 146 -4.90 13.40 7.23
CA THR A 146 -3.58 14.03 7.06
C THR A 146 -2.46 12.99 7.08
N SER A 147 -2.47 12.08 8.05
CA SER A 147 -1.46 11.02 8.11
C SER A 147 -1.49 10.13 6.87
N PHE A 148 -2.68 9.80 6.35
CA PHE A 148 -2.82 9.05 5.10
C PHE A 148 -2.25 9.84 3.91
N ARG A 149 -2.64 11.11 3.74
CA ARG A 149 -2.16 11.96 2.62
C ARG A 149 -0.65 12.06 2.60
N ASP A 150 0.00 12.17 3.76
CA ASP A 150 1.46 12.27 3.88
C ASP A 150 2.20 10.98 3.48
N THR A 151 1.48 9.87 3.30
CA THR A 151 2.04 8.63 2.73
C THR A 151 2.10 8.63 1.21
N LEU A 152 1.32 9.47 0.53
CA LEU A 152 1.28 9.54 -0.93
C LEU A 152 2.56 10.15 -1.50
N PRO A 153 3.06 9.70 -2.66
CA PRO A 153 4.17 10.35 -3.37
C PRO A 153 3.94 11.85 -3.54
N VAL A 154 5.00 12.63 -3.33
CA VAL A 154 4.98 14.09 -3.50
C VAL A 154 5.63 14.47 -4.83
N GLY A 155 4.93 15.27 -5.63
CA GLY A 155 5.40 15.77 -6.92
C GLY A 155 6.78 16.41 -6.83
N GLY A 156 7.74 15.92 -7.60
CA GLY A 156 9.11 16.41 -7.70
C GLY A 156 9.99 16.14 -6.48
N VAL A 157 9.48 15.44 -5.48
CA VAL A 157 10.19 15.19 -4.21
C VAL A 157 10.49 13.72 -4.02
N ASP A 158 9.50 12.83 -4.09
CA ASP A 158 9.71 11.43 -3.73
C ASP A 158 8.79 10.41 -4.42
N GLY A 159 9.08 9.14 -4.13
CA GLY A 159 8.33 7.99 -4.61
C GLY A 159 8.24 7.97 -6.13
N SER A 160 7.12 7.51 -6.65
CA SER A 160 6.87 7.44 -8.10
C SER A 160 6.70 8.80 -8.80
N LEU A 161 6.76 9.91 -8.07
CA LEU A 161 6.61 11.27 -8.62
C LEU A 161 7.89 12.11 -8.51
N SER A 162 9.01 11.53 -8.03
CA SER A 162 10.29 12.24 -7.85
C SER A 162 10.77 12.97 -9.11
N ASP A 163 10.48 12.42 -10.29
CA ASP A 163 10.89 13.01 -11.58
C ASP A 163 9.79 13.77 -12.32
N ARG A 164 8.60 13.91 -11.74
CA ARG A 164 7.43 14.61 -12.33
C ARG A 164 7.12 15.88 -11.55
N PHE A 165 6.55 16.88 -12.20
CA PHE A 165 6.12 18.14 -11.55
C PHE A 165 7.23 18.93 -10.84
N LYS A 166 8.49 18.84 -11.26
CA LYS A 166 9.62 19.54 -10.60
C LYS A 166 9.44 21.06 -10.56
N ASN A 167 8.79 21.63 -11.56
CA ASN A 167 8.53 23.07 -11.63
C ASN A 167 7.43 23.52 -10.65
N VAL A 168 6.55 22.59 -10.25
CA VAL A 168 5.48 22.80 -9.26
C VAL A 168 5.94 22.34 -7.85
N ALA A 169 7.12 21.71 -7.75
CA ALA A 169 7.62 21.03 -6.56
C ALA A 169 8.11 21.97 -5.46
N GLU A 170 8.52 23.20 -5.79
CA GLU A 170 9.01 24.17 -4.80
C GLU A 170 7.98 24.47 -3.70
N GLN A 171 6.71 24.15 -3.92
CA GLN A 171 5.62 24.41 -2.98
C GLN A 171 5.05 23.12 -2.34
N GLY A 172 5.47 21.92 -2.78
CA GLY A 172 5.00 20.65 -2.19
C GLY A 172 3.49 20.42 -2.37
N HIS A 173 2.96 20.73 -3.56
CA HIS A 173 1.52 20.89 -3.80
C HIS A 173 0.78 19.64 -4.24
N ILE A 174 1.46 18.62 -4.74
CA ILE A 174 0.80 17.42 -5.31
C ILE A 174 1.15 16.20 -4.48
N TYR A 175 0.12 15.57 -3.90
CA TYR A 175 0.19 14.31 -3.16
C TYR A 175 -0.65 13.28 -3.89
N ALA A 176 -0.03 12.37 -4.66
CA ALA A 176 -0.80 11.50 -5.53
C ALA A 176 -0.21 10.10 -5.73
N LYS A 177 -1.11 9.13 -5.84
CA LYS A 177 -0.77 7.75 -6.18
C LYS A 177 -0.78 7.57 -7.70
N THR A 178 0.26 6.92 -8.20
CA THR A 178 0.38 6.50 -9.60
C THR A 178 -0.18 5.10 -9.82
N GLY A 179 -0.69 4.84 -11.03
CA GLY A 179 -1.00 3.50 -11.51
C GLY A 179 -0.46 3.29 -12.93
N SER A 180 0.04 2.07 -13.20
CA SER A 180 0.60 1.71 -14.50
C SER A 180 0.49 0.21 -14.75
N LEU A 181 -0.24 -0.15 -15.81
CA LEU A 181 -0.27 -1.50 -16.39
C LEU A 181 -0.18 -1.37 -17.91
N GLY A 182 -0.03 -2.49 -18.62
CA GLY A 182 -0.09 -2.48 -20.08
C GLY A 182 -1.45 -1.93 -20.56
N GLY A 183 -1.41 -0.76 -21.22
CA GLY A 183 -2.60 -0.03 -21.72
C GLY A 183 -3.34 0.79 -20.67
N VAL A 184 -2.78 0.98 -19.46
CA VAL A 184 -3.41 1.73 -18.37
C VAL A 184 -2.43 2.71 -17.72
N LYS A 185 -2.88 3.95 -17.54
CA LYS A 185 -2.19 4.99 -16.78
C LYS A 185 -3.18 5.71 -15.90
N SER A 186 -2.82 5.91 -14.64
CA SER A 186 -3.65 6.69 -13.72
C SER A 186 -2.81 7.53 -12.77
N LEU A 187 -3.42 8.63 -12.33
CA LEU A 187 -2.92 9.49 -11.26
C LEU A 187 -4.13 9.97 -10.46
N SER A 188 -4.08 9.84 -9.14
CA SER A 188 -5.16 10.28 -8.26
C SER A 188 -4.63 10.72 -6.91
N GLY A 189 -5.21 11.76 -6.34
CA GLY A 189 -4.76 12.30 -5.07
C GLY A 189 -5.24 13.72 -4.84
N TYR A 190 -4.40 14.50 -4.17
CA TYR A 190 -4.66 15.89 -3.83
C TYR A 190 -3.69 16.81 -4.55
N ALA A 191 -4.18 17.97 -4.94
CA ALA A 191 -3.35 19.08 -5.39
C ALA A 191 -3.79 20.36 -4.67
N THR A 192 -2.85 21.28 -4.47
CA THR A 192 -3.13 22.64 -4.03
C THR A 192 -2.96 23.57 -5.23
N THR A 193 -4.00 24.33 -5.54
CA THR A 193 -3.98 25.34 -6.61
C THR A 193 -3.15 26.56 -6.22
N GLU A 194 -2.74 27.38 -7.18
CA GLU A 194 -2.02 28.64 -6.92
C GLU A 194 -2.81 29.62 -6.05
N HIS A 195 -4.14 29.48 -6.01
CA HIS A 195 -5.03 30.29 -5.17
C HIS A 195 -5.13 29.81 -3.72
N GLY A 196 -4.54 28.65 -3.41
CA GLY A 196 -4.52 28.01 -2.09
C GLY A 196 -5.62 26.98 -1.86
N ASP A 197 -6.49 26.75 -2.84
CA ASP A 197 -7.57 25.77 -2.72
C ASP A 197 -7.03 24.35 -2.89
N ARG A 198 -7.37 23.46 -1.96
CA ARG A 198 -7.10 22.02 -2.08
C ARG A 198 -8.18 21.36 -2.90
N ILE A 199 -7.75 20.59 -3.88
CA ILE A 199 -8.63 19.77 -4.73
C ILE A 199 -8.28 18.29 -4.59
N ALA A 200 -9.30 17.44 -4.68
CA ALA A 200 -9.15 16.01 -4.88
C ALA A 200 -9.40 15.70 -6.35
N PHE A 201 -8.54 14.87 -6.96
CA PHE A 201 -8.62 14.57 -8.39
C PHE A 201 -8.41 13.07 -8.68
N SER A 202 -8.92 12.63 -9.82
CA SER A 202 -8.65 11.31 -10.37
C SER A 202 -8.65 11.35 -11.89
N ILE A 203 -7.53 10.99 -12.50
CA ILE A 203 -7.36 10.91 -13.95
C ILE A 203 -7.01 9.46 -14.28
N LEU A 204 -7.90 8.79 -15.03
CA LEU A 204 -7.78 7.38 -15.41
C LEU A 204 -7.78 7.28 -16.94
N SER A 205 -6.75 6.68 -17.52
CA SER A 205 -6.62 6.42 -18.95
C SER A 205 -6.46 4.93 -19.20
N ASN A 206 -7.40 4.35 -19.96
CA ASN A 206 -7.48 2.92 -20.26
C ASN A 206 -7.47 2.69 -21.77
N ASN A 207 -6.96 1.53 -22.18
CA ASN A 207 -6.97 1.04 -23.56
C ASN A 207 -6.41 2.04 -24.60
N PHE A 208 -5.42 2.85 -24.20
CA PHE A 208 -4.76 3.76 -25.13
C PHE A 208 -3.81 3.00 -26.06
N ASN A 209 -3.66 3.50 -27.28
CA ASN A 209 -2.72 3.01 -28.29
C ASN A 209 -1.50 3.94 -28.49
N LEU A 210 -1.33 4.92 -27.60
CA LEU A 210 -0.22 5.87 -27.60
C LEU A 210 0.98 5.36 -26.79
N PRO A 211 2.19 5.89 -27.02
CA PRO A 211 3.33 5.63 -26.13
C PRO A 211 3.01 6.01 -24.69
N ASN A 212 3.41 5.17 -23.73
CA ASN A 212 3.20 5.38 -22.29
C ASN A 212 3.59 6.80 -21.84
N LYS A 213 4.73 7.30 -22.32
CA LYS A 213 5.22 8.64 -21.97
C LYS A 213 4.24 9.74 -22.38
N ARG A 214 3.68 9.67 -23.59
CA ARG A 214 2.75 10.70 -24.10
C ARG A 214 1.48 10.77 -23.25
N VAL A 215 0.97 9.62 -22.81
CA VAL A 215 -0.19 9.57 -21.91
C VAL A 215 0.15 10.14 -20.55
N THR A 216 1.31 9.79 -19.99
CA THR A 216 1.80 10.37 -18.73
C THR A 216 1.97 11.88 -18.83
N ASP A 217 2.63 12.39 -19.88
CA ASP A 217 2.81 13.83 -20.12
C ASP A 217 1.46 14.56 -20.26
N THR A 218 0.46 13.92 -20.86
CA THR A 218 -0.90 14.48 -20.99
C THR A 218 -1.61 14.55 -19.64
N ILE A 219 -1.49 13.51 -18.81
CA ILE A 219 -2.04 13.51 -17.45
C ILE A 219 -1.38 14.62 -16.62
N ASP A 220 -0.06 14.80 -16.77
CA ASP A 220 0.70 15.81 -16.06
C ASP A 220 0.26 17.22 -16.47
N ALA A 221 0.18 17.49 -17.77
CA ALA A 221 -0.28 18.78 -18.29
C ALA A 221 -1.72 19.13 -17.85
N ILE A 222 -2.63 18.14 -17.79
CA ILE A 222 -3.99 18.36 -17.25
C ILE A 222 -3.93 18.79 -15.78
N LEU A 223 -3.11 18.12 -14.97
CA LEU A 223 -3.01 18.44 -13.55
C LEU A 223 -2.33 19.79 -13.31
N GLU A 224 -1.28 20.10 -14.06
CA GLU A 224 -0.59 21.41 -14.02
C GLU A 224 -1.57 22.53 -14.36
N ALA A 225 -2.34 22.39 -15.45
CA ALA A 225 -3.36 23.38 -15.81
C ALA A 225 -4.42 23.56 -14.71
N ILE A 226 -4.84 22.48 -14.04
CA ILE A 226 -5.80 22.57 -12.93
C ILE A 226 -5.19 23.31 -11.71
N VAL A 227 -3.89 23.13 -11.45
CA VAL A 227 -3.19 23.80 -10.35
C VAL A 227 -3.05 25.30 -10.65
N GLU A 228 -2.77 25.67 -11.89
CA GLU A 228 -2.67 27.06 -12.37
C GLU A 228 -4.05 27.76 -12.40
N ASP A 229 -5.05 27.18 -13.08
CA ASP A 229 -6.39 27.76 -13.31
C ASP A 229 -7.40 27.46 -12.17
N GLY A 230 -6.96 27.43 -10.91
CA GLY A 230 -7.79 27.02 -9.76
C GLY A 230 -9.22 27.58 -9.76
N PRO A 231 -10.23 26.87 -9.22
CA PRO A 231 -11.63 27.31 -9.28
C PRO A 231 -11.78 28.72 -8.66
N PRO A 232 -12.64 29.59 -9.22
CA PRO A 232 -12.78 30.96 -8.72
C PRO A 232 -13.21 30.95 -7.25
N ARG A 233 -12.56 31.79 -6.42
CA ARG A 233 -12.90 31.92 -4.99
C ARG A 233 -14.41 32.13 -4.83
N ARG A 234 -15.06 31.24 -4.08
CA ARG A 234 -16.44 31.49 -3.63
C ARG A 234 -16.42 32.71 -2.71
N LYS A 235 -17.02 33.81 -3.18
CA LYS A 235 -17.27 35.02 -2.39
C LYS A 235 -18.25 34.74 -1.26
#